data_AF-F0SK74-F1
#
_entry.id   AF-F0SK74-F1
#
_cell.length_a   1.000
_cell.length_b   1.000
_cell.length_c   1.000
_cell.angle_alpha   90.00
_cell.angle_beta   90.00
_cell.angle_gamma   90.00
#
_symmetry.space_group_name_H-M   'P 1'
#
loop_
_entity.id
_entity.type
_entity.pdbx_description
1 polymer ?
#
loop_
_entity_poly.entity_id
_entity_poly.type
_entity_poly.pdbx_seq_one_letter_code
_entity_poly.pdbx_strand_id
1 'polypeptide(L)'
;MDLSGLLDLFGYSIYSPEMAQTLEQCGISHPAGKKLKLYDSLESPSGGLSLWFWWKEYYREQIAEPQGTVEPDGRGQGSQELVFYEVRFTPEQLDNVPLPFGLRFPATPDSVLEAMGRKPFSKTKNYVGESVWTYYEDRYELLVIFDLTGTAVRCFKMIALTRKVRQKIDFLENLKEQKPNIQPERIPEIEALLQHTPVAAWRRRMKSGDTQFTSESLKAAEPLFADFLEAVCKATARKNPKSIYTAVTKATKAFNKFARNHPGVIETEEREEIVIFFNQAVKRTGFDLDPAFDLTEEHRAW
;
A
#
# COMPACT_ATOMS: atom_id res chain seq x y z
N MET A 1 13.72 25.62 -14.37
CA MET A 1 13.71 24.15 -14.25
C MET A 1 12.28 23.70 -14.49
N ASP A 2 12.08 22.66 -15.28
CA ASP A 2 10.77 22.02 -15.49
C ASP A 2 10.92 20.56 -15.07
N LEU A 3 10.11 20.11 -14.11
CA LEU A 3 10.15 18.76 -13.55
C LEU A 3 8.91 17.94 -13.94
N SER A 4 8.07 18.45 -14.82
CA SER A 4 6.82 17.79 -15.24
C SER A 4 7.04 16.42 -15.90
N GLY A 5 8.15 16.25 -16.64
CA GLY A 5 8.52 15.01 -17.31
C GLY A 5 9.30 14.00 -16.43
N LEU A 6 9.53 14.30 -15.14
CA LEU A 6 10.38 13.43 -14.30
C LEU A 6 9.81 12.01 -14.14
N LEU A 7 8.48 11.84 -14.23
CA LEU A 7 7.83 10.53 -14.10
C LEU A 7 8.17 9.57 -15.26
N ASP A 8 8.58 10.10 -16.42
CA ASP A 8 8.97 9.29 -17.57
C ASP A 8 10.28 8.54 -17.31
N LEU A 9 11.07 8.99 -16.32
CA LEU A 9 12.32 8.33 -15.92
C LEU A 9 12.12 7.21 -14.90
N PHE A 10 10.90 6.98 -14.39
CA PHE A 10 10.66 5.86 -13.50
C PHE A 10 11.01 4.54 -14.19
N GLY A 11 11.80 3.70 -13.53
CA GLY A 11 12.32 2.48 -14.15
C GLY A 11 13.62 2.67 -14.93
N TYR A 12 14.18 3.89 -14.99
CA TYR A 12 15.49 4.13 -15.59
C TYR A 12 16.61 3.93 -14.58
N SER A 13 17.73 3.44 -15.10
CA SER A 13 18.99 3.32 -14.39
C SER A 13 19.48 4.69 -13.94
N ILE A 14 20.06 4.74 -12.74
CA ILE A 14 20.79 5.91 -12.25
C ILE A 14 21.94 6.31 -13.18
N TYR A 15 22.44 5.36 -13.98
CA TYR A 15 23.53 5.53 -14.94
C TYR A 15 23.06 5.84 -16.37
N SER A 16 21.75 5.90 -16.62
CA SER A 16 21.22 6.20 -17.94
C SER A 16 21.54 7.64 -18.36
N PRO A 17 21.79 7.92 -19.66
CA PRO A 17 22.03 9.28 -20.15
C PRO A 17 20.91 10.25 -19.79
N GLU A 18 19.66 9.80 -19.86
CA GLU A 18 18.47 10.57 -19.55
C GLU A 18 18.45 10.97 -18.07
N MET A 19 18.70 10.01 -17.16
CA MET A 19 18.82 10.30 -15.73
C MET A 19 19.98 11.23 -15.44
N ALA A 20 21.16 10.99 -16.03
CA ALA A 20 22.34 11.83 -15.82
C ALA A 20 22.07 13.29 -16.21
N GLN A 21 21.39 13.52 -17.34
CA GLN A 21 21.00 14.85 -17.79
C GLN A 21 20.06 15.53 -16.78
N THR A 22 19.05 14.81 -16.27
CA THR A 22 18.14 15.35 -15.26
C THR A 22 18.83 15.66 -13.93
N LEU A 23 19.74 14.79 -13.47
CA LEU A 23 20.53 15.04 -12.27
C LEU A 23 21.38 16.31 -12.41
N GLU A 24 22.05 16.49 -13.54
CA GLU A 24 22.84 17.70 -13.84
C GLU A 24 21.97 18.96 -13.84
N GLN A 25 20.81 18.93 -14.51
CA GLN A 25 19.86 20.05 -14.51
C GLN A 25 19.37 20.42 -13.11
N CYS A 26 19.27 19.44 -12.21
CA CYS A 26 18.86 19.63 -10.82
C CYS A 26 20.04 19.98 -9.88
N GLY A 27 21.27 20.08 -10.40
CA GLY A 27 22.46 20.30 -9.59
C GLY A 27 22.79 19.13 -8.66
N ILE A 28 22.26 17.93 -8.94
CA ILE A 28 22.49 16.72 -8.15
C ILE A 28 23.74 16.02 -8.66
N SER A 29 24.72 15.82 -7.78
CA SER A 29 25.94 15.08 -8.12
C SER A 29 25.63 13.62 -8.41
N HIS A 30 25.99 13.17 -9.62
CA HIS A 30 25.93 11.77 -9.99
C HIS A 30 26.86 10.93 -9.07
N PRO A 31 26.46 9.74 -8.60
CA PRO A 31 27.23 8.94 -7.64
C PRO A 31 28.45 8.21 -8.25
N ALA A 32 29.13 8.82 -9.24
CA ALA A 32 30.26 8.20 -9.94
C ALA A 32 31.33 7.72 -8.94
N GLY A 33 31.60 6.41 -8.93
CA GLY A 33 32.58 5.78 -8.03
C GLY A 33 32.11 5.51 -6.60
N LYS A 34 30.85 5.79 -6.25
CA LYS A 34 30.26 5.43 -4.95
C LYS A 34 29.84 3.95 -4.97
N LYS A 35 30.15 3.22 -3.90
CA LYS A 35 29.56 1.89 -3.66
C LYS A 35 28.11 2.09 -3.24
N LEU A 36 27.20 1.94 -4.19
CA LEU A 36 25.75 2.03 -3.94
C LEU A 36 25.28 0.85 -3.07
N LYS A 37 24.29 1.11 -2.22
CA LYS A 37 23.59 0.08 -1.42
C LYS A 37 22.42 -0.48 -2.23
N LEU A 38 21.73 -1.51 -1.71
CA LEU A 38 20.52 -2.08 -2.33
C LEU A 38 19.39 -1.04 -2.55
N TYR A 39 19.43 0.04 -1.78
CA TYR A 39 18.61 1.23 -1.92
C TYR A 39 19.50 2.45 -1.68
N ASP A 40 19.34 3.51 -2.47
CA ASP A 40 20.04 4.77 -2.24
C ASP A 40 19.14 5.93 -2.66
N SER A 41 19.48 7.12 -2.20
CA SER A 41 18.77 8.34 -2.56
C SER A 41 19.75 9.45 -2.91
N LEU A 42 19.30 10.32 -3.81
CA LEU A 42 19.99 11.55 -4.17
C LEU A 42 19.10 12.74 -3.85
N GLU A 43 19.70 13.80 -3.33
CA GLU A 43 18.99 15.02 -2.97
C GLU A 43 19.63 16.20 -3.70
N SER A 44 18.77 17.09 -4.19
CA SER A 44 19.19 18.40 -4.69
C SER A 44 19.88 19.21 -3.59
N PRO A 45 20.90 20.02 -3.90
CA PRO A 45 21.55 20.88 -2.91
C PRO A 45 20.58 21.84 -2.20
N SER A 46 19.47 22.18 -2.84
CA SER A 46 18.41 23.03 -2.30
C SER A 46 17.53 22.33 -1.27
N GLY A 47 17.51 20.99 -1.26
CA GLY A 47 16.62 20.17 -0.44
C GLY A 47 15.20 20.03 -0.99
N GLY A 48 14.85 20.71 -2.08
CA GLY A 48 13.50 20.71 -2.65
C GLY A 48 13.13 19.44 -3.43
N LEU A 49 14.14 18.75 -3.98
CA LEU A 49 13.99 17.52 -4.76
C LEU A 49 14.81 16.39 -4.15
N SER A 50 14.18 15.23 -4.01
CA SER A 50 14.83 13.98 -3.60
C SER A 50 14.37 12.82 -4.47
N LEU A 51 15.31 11.98 -4.90
CA LEU A 51 15.11 10.85 -5.80
C LEU A 51 15.57 9.57 -5.11
N TRP A 52 14.75 8.52 -5.13
CA TRP A 52 15.05 7.22 -4.53
C TRP A 52 15.14 6.13 -5.59
N PHE A 53 16.08 5.22 -5.35
CA PHE A 53 16.41 4.15 -6.26
C PHE A 53 16.43 2.81 -5.53
N TRP A 54 16.00 1.76 -6.25
CA TRP A 54 16.07 0.38 -5.81
C TRP A 54 17.00 -0.42 -6.69
N TRP A 55 17.61 -1.47 -6.12
CA TRP A 55 18.31 -2.46 -6.91
C TRP A 55 17.41 -3.03 -8.00
N LYS A 56 17.95 -3.12 -9.22
CA LYS A 56 17.21 -3.47 -10.44
C LYS A 56 16.33 -4.70 -10.28
N GLU A 57 16.87 -5.80 -9.76
CA GLU A 57 16.12 -7.06 -9.66
C GLU A 57 14.98 -6.94 -8.65
N TYR A 58 15.19 -6.23 -7.54
CA TYR A 58 14.11 -5.94 -6.60
C TYR A 58 13.02 -5.07 -7.23
N TYR A 59 13.40 -4.04 -8.00
CA TYR A 59 12.45 -3.25 -8.79
C TYR A 59 11.67 -4.14 -9.78
N ARG A 60 12.35 -5.04 -10.50
CA ARG A 60 11.74 -5.99 -11.43
C ARG A 60 10.68 -6.86 -10.76
N GLU A 61 11.04 -7.46 -9.63
CA GLU A 61 10.16 -8.32 -8.85
C GLU A 61 8.94 -7.56 -8.31
N GLN A 62 9.16 -6.38 -7.72
CA GLN A 62 8.11 -5.65 -7.00
C GLN A 62 7.25 -4.78 -7.92
N ILE A 63 7.81 -4.20 -8.98
CA ILE A 63 7.17 -3.18 -9.83
C ILE A 63 7.05 -3.72 -11.25
N ALA A 64 8.07 -3.62 -12.09
CA ALA A 64 7.99 -3.97 -13.51
C ALA A 64 9.39 -4.13 -14.11
N GLU A 65 9.48 -4.62 -15.35
CA GLU A 65 10.75 -4.56 -16.08
C GLU A 65 11.25 -3.09 -16.15
N PRO A 66 12.51 -2.83 -15.76
CA PRO A 66 13.12 -1.51 -15.93
C PRO A 66 13.12 -1.07 -17.38
N GLN A 67 12.92 0.23 -17.62
CA GLN A 67 12.74 0.79 -18.96
C GLN A 67 14.05 1.14 -19.65
N GLY A 68 15.03 1.65 -18.88
CA GLY A 68 16.33 2.05 -19.40
C GLY A 68 17.44 1.47 -18.55
N THR A 69 18.01 0.34 -18.95
CA THR A 69 19.14 -0.31 -18.27
C THR A 69 20.45 -0.01 -18.98
N VAL A 70 21.54 0.05 -18.23
CA VAL A 70 22.89 0.17 -18.79
C VAL A 70 23.59 -1.18 -18.72
N GLU A 71 24.10 -1.64 -19.87
CA GLU A 71 24.96 -2.83 -19.95
C GLU A 71 26.18 -2.64 -19.02
N PRO A 72 26.57 -3.67 -18.23
CA PRO A 72 27.78 -3.58 -17.42
C PRO A 72 28.97 -3.26 -18.32
N ASP A 73 29.69 -2.18 -18.03
CA ASP A 73 30.82 -1.68 -18.82
C ASP A 73 32.07 -2.58 -18.68
N GLY A 74 31.95 -3.89 -18.90
CA GLY A 74 33.06 -4.84 -18.78
C GLY A 74 33.71 -4.92 -17.39
N ARG A 75 33.31 -4.08 -16.42
CA ARG A 75 33.79 -4.08 -15.04
C ARG A 75 33.00 -5.06 -14.19
N GLY A 76 33.06 -6.33 -14.61
CA GLY A 76 32.77 -7.47 -13.76
C GLY A 76 31.30 -7.71 -13.43
N GLN A 77 30.98 -8.98 -13.31
CA GLN A 77 29.79 -9.48 -12.66
C GLN A 77 29.57 -8.74 -11.32
N GLY A 78 28.43 -8.05 -11.18
CA GLY A 78 27.97 -7.53 -9.88
C GLY A 78 27.83 -6.02 -9.73
N SER A 79 27.84 -5.21 -10.79
CA SER A 79 27.40 -3.81 -10.66
C SER A 79 25.92 -3.78 -10.27
N GLN A 80 25.64 -3.48 -9.00
CA GLN A 80 24.29 -3.30 -8.46
C GLN A 80 23.67 -2.07 -9.13
N GLU A 81 23.04 -2.29 -10.27
CA GLU A 81 22.30 -1.25 -10.99
C GLU A 81 21.12 -0.80 -10.12
N LEU A 82 21.03 0.51 -9.91
CA LEU A 82 19.93 1.13 -9.20
C LEU A 82 18.97 1.79 -10.20
N VAL A 83 17.69 1.61 -9.95
CA VAL A 83 16.59 2.02 -10.81
C VAL A 83 15.67 2.97 -10.04
N PHE A 84 15.34 4.09 -10.68
CA PHE A 84 14.52 5.14 -10.09
C PHE A 84 13.06 4.68 -9.89
N TYR A 85 12.52 4.87 -8.68
CA TYR A 85 11.16 4.40 -8.34
C TYR A 85 10.34 5.35 -7.48
N GLU A 86 10.95 6.39 -6.90
CA GLU A 86 10.25 7.33 -6.02
C GLU A 86 10.89 8.71 -6.11
N VAL A 87 10.05 9.75 -6.18
CA VAL A 87 10.45 11.15 -6.05
C VAL A 87 9.67 11.84 -4.96
N ARG A 88 10.34 12.76 -4.27
CA ARG A 88 9.75 13.72 -3.36
C ARG A 88 10.07 15.13 -3.80
N PHE A 89 9.05 15.98 -3.78
CA PHE A 89 9.15 17.41 -3.94
C PHE A 89 8.70 18.10 -2.66
N THR A 90 9.47 19.07 -2.19
CA THR A 90 9.12 19.97 -1.09
C THR A 90 9.24 21.43 -1.56
N PRO A 91 8.59 22.41 -0.89
CA PRO A 91 8.52 23.79 -1.37
C PRO A 91 9.88 24.49 -1.53
N GLU A 92 10.93 24.01 -0.86
CA GLU A 92 12.25 24.61 -0.83
C GLU A 92 12.83 24.81 -2.25
N GLN A 93 12.84 26.06 -2.71
CA GLN A 93 13.32 26.46 -4.04
C GLN A 93 12.56 25.85 -5.23
N LEU A 94 11.35 25.32 -5.00
CA LEU A 94 10.45 24.81 -6.04
C LEU A 94 9.22 25.71 -6.26
N ASP A 95 9.30 26.97 -5.84
CA ASP A 95 8.23 27.96 -6.05
C ASP A 95 7.94 28.14 -7.55
N ASN A 96 6.68 27.95 -7.92
CA ASN A 96 6.16 28.01 -9.30
C ASN A 96 6.86 27.07 -10.31
N VAL A 97 7.68 26.12 -9.87
CA VAL A 97 8.29 25.12 -10.75
C VAL A 97 7.20 24.16 -11.23
N PRO A 98 7.06 23.90 -12.55
CA PRO A 98 6.12 22.89 -13.04
C PRO A 98 6.52 21.50 -12.54
N LEU A 99 5.59 20.83 -11.85
CA LEU A 99 5.71 19.44 -11.41
C LEU A 99 4.74 18.54 -12.21
N PRO A 100 4.85 17.20 -12.10
CA PRO A 100 3.93 16.30 -12.78
C PRO A 100 2.46 16.56 -12.40
N PHE A 101 1.55 16.17 -13.31
CA PHE A 101 0.10 16.39 -13.17
C PHE A 101 -0.33 17.86 -13.04
N GLY A 102 0.51 18.80 -13.51
CA GLY A 102 0.22 20.23 -13.43
C GLY A 102 0.34 20.84 -12.03
N LEU A 103 0.92 20.10 -11.09
CA LEU A 103 1.12 20.54 -9.70
C LEU A 103 2.25 21.57 -9.60
N ARG A 104 2.16 22.46 -8.60
CA ARG A 104 3.15 23.50 -8.31
C ARG A 104 3.15 23.85 -6.83
N PHE A 105 4.24 24.42 -6.32
CA PHE A 105 4.25 25.13 -5.03
C PHE A 105 4.12 26.64 -5.24
N PRO A 106 3.61 27.39 -4.25
CA PRO A 106 2.81 26.90 -3.13
C PRO A 106 1.50 26.27 -3.63
N ALA A 107 1.07 25.19 -2.98
CA ALA A 107 -0.19 24.53 -3.28
C ALA A 107 -1.11 24.54 -2.07
N THR A 108 -2.40 24.67 -2.34
CA THR A 108 -3.51 24.57 -1.40
C THR A 108 -4.37 23.34 -1.76
N PRO A 109 -5.24 22.86 -0.84
CA PRO A 109 -6.21 21.81 -1.15
C PRO A 109 -6.99 22.05 -2.44
N ASP A 110 -7.43 23.29 -2.69
CA ASP A 110 -8.23 23.64 -3.88
C ASP A 110 -7.40 23.57 -5.17
N SER A 111 -6.18 24.11 -5.17
CA SER A 111 -5.29 24.02 -6.34
C SER A 111 -4.93 22.59 -6.70
N VAL A 112 -4.82 21.70 -5.70
CA VAL A 112 -4.58 20.27 -5.92
C VAL A 112 -5.82 19.61 -6.54
N LEU A 113 -7.02 19.91 -6.06
CA LEU A 113 -8.26 19.38 -6.64
C LEU A 113 -8.45 19.85 -8.09
N GLU A 114 -8.11 21.11 -8.38
CA GLU A 114 -8.16 21.66 -9.72
C GLU A 114 -7.16 20.96 -10.65
N ALA A 115 -5.89 20.85 -10.25
CA ALA A 115 -4.85 20.19 -11.05
C ALA A 115 -5.16 18.71 -11.30
N MET A 116 -5.64 17.99 -10.28
CA MET A 116 -5.98 16.56 -10.40
C MET A 116 -7.33 16.33 -11.09
N GLY A 117 -8.22 17.32 -11.16
CA GLY A 117 -9.55 17.23 -11.77
C GLY A 117 -10.51 16.24 -11.11
N ARG A 118 -10.13 15.63 -9.98
CA ARG A 118 -10.90 14.59 -9.27
C ARG A 118 -10.63 14.61 -7.77
N LYS A 119 -11.50 13.95 -7.01
CA LYS A 119 -11.28 13.73 -5.57
C LYS A 119 -10.20 12.67 -5.35
N PRO A 120 -9.42 12.75 -4.26
CA PRO A 120 -8.45 11.72 -3.93
C PRO A 120 -9.13 10.39 -3.63
N PHE A 121 -8.40 9.30 -3.89
CA PHE A 121 -8.82 7.95 -3.57
C PHE A 121 -9.03 7.76 -2.07
N SER A 122 -8.12 8.32 -1.25
CA SER A 122 -8.25 8.29 0.20
C SER A 122 -7.74 9.59 0.84
N LYS A 123 -8.22 9.84 2.06
CA LYS A 123 -7.74 10.92 2.94
C LYS A 123 -7.46 10.31 4.30
N THR A 124 -6.20 10.34 4.71
CA THR A 124 -5.73 9.77 5.99
C THR A 124 -4.94 10.80 6.77
N LYS A 125 -4.45 10.41 7.94
CA LYS A 125 -3.45 11.16 8.70
C LYS A 125 -2.21 10.28 8.86
N ASN A 126 -1.04 10.87 8.72
CA ASN A 126 0.21 10.17 9.05
C ASN A 126 0.45 10.17 10.57
N TYR A 127 1.56 9.56 11.01
CA TYR A 127 1.88 9.39 12.43
C TYR A 127 2.09 10.71 13.20
N VAL A 128 2.44 11.81 12.50
CA VAL A 128 2.55 13.15 13.09
C VAL A 128 1.24 13.96 13.00
N GLY A 129 0.19 13.39 12.42
CA GLY A 129 -1.14 14.00 12.33
C GLY A 129 -1.38 14.89 11.12
N GLU A 130 -0.42 14.99 10.18
CA GLU A 130 -0.58 15.70 8.90
C GLU A 130 -1.62 15.00 8.04
N SER A 131 -2.43 15.77 7.31
CA SER A 131 -3.36 15.20 6.34
C SER A 131 -2.59 14.68 5.13
N VAL A 132 -2.92 13.46 4.70
CA VAL A 132 -2.37 12.86 3.48
C VAL A 132 -3.52 12.52 2.55
N TRP A 133 -3.47 13.03 1.33
CA TRP A 133 -4.38 12.63 0.27
C TRP A 133 -3.64 11.71 -0.70
N THR A 134 -4.25 10.58 -1.03
CA THR A 134 -3.68 9.60 -1.95
C THR A 134 -4.44 9.63 -3.28
N TYR A 135 -3.69 9.71 -4.38
CA TYR A 135 -4.18 9.54 -5.74
C TYR A 135 -3.43 8.37 -6.40
N TYR A 136 -4.12 7.64 -7.25
CA TYR A 136 -3.51 6.60 -8.10
C TYR A 136 -3.64 7.01 -9.56
N GLU A 137 -2.52 7.26 -10.23
CA GLU A 137 -2.44 7.70 -11.62
C GLU A 137 -1.68 6.66 -12.43
N ASP A 138 -2.38 5.87 -13.25
CA ASP A 138 -1.83 4.77 -14.06
C ASP A 138 -0.86 3.86 -13.28
N ARG A 139 0.44 4.13 -13.35
CA ARG A 139 1.51 3.35 -12.70
C ARG A 139 2.05 3.96 -11.41
N TYR A 140 1.44 5.04 -10.91
CA TYR A 140 1.99 5.83 -9.81
C TYR A 140 1.00 6.03 -8.66
N GLU A 141 1.53 5.99 -7.44
CA GLU A 141 0.88 6.55 -6.25
C GLU A 141 1.40 7.96 -6.03
N LEU A 142 0.48 8.93 -5.97
CA LEU A 142 0.77 10.29 -5.53
C LEU A 142 0.22 10.49 -4.12
N LEU A 143 1.10 10.82 -3.18
CA LEU A 143 0.75 11.30 -1.86
C LEU A 143 0.93 12.83 -1.82
N VAL A 144 -0.16 13.52 -1.49
CA VAL A 144 -0.16 14.96 -1.21
C VAL A 144 -0.21 15.12 0.30
N ILE A 145 0.86 15.63 0.89
CA ILE A 145 1.00 15.78 2.34
C ILE A 145 0.86 17.26 2.67
N PHE A 146 -0.13 17.57 3.49
CA PHE A 146 -0.41 18.93 3.94
C PHE A 146 0.33 19.22 5.25
N ASP A 147 0.51 20.50 5.55
CA ASP A 147 0.94 20.94 6.86
C ASP A 147 -0.08 20.55 7.95
N LEU A 148 0.28 20.77 9.22
CA LEU A 148 -0.58 20.40 10.36
C LEU A 148 -1.91 21.17 10.38
N THR A 149 -1.97 22.33 9.73
CA THR A 149 -3.22 23.10 9.60
C THR A 149 -4.12 22.59 8.48
N GLY A 150 -3.56 21.84 7.52
CA GLY A 150 -4.26 21.34 6.33
C GLY A 150 -4.49 22.42 5.27
N THR A 151 -3.82 23.57 5.36
CA THR A 151 -4.06 24.71 4.47
C THR A 151 -3.04 24.82 3.34
N ALA A 152 -1.83 24.28 3.52
CA ALA A 152 -0.76 24.29 2.53
C ALA A 152 -0.19 22.89 2.31
N VAL A 153 0.20 22.59 1.07
CA VAL A 153 0.94 21.37 0.74
C VAL A 153 2.39 21.55 1.16
N ARG A 154 2.90 20.59 1.95
CA ARG A 154 4.28 20.54 2.42
C ARG A 154 5.13 19.57 1.60
N CYS A 155 4.50 18.62 0.93
CA CYS A 155 5.20 17.61 0.16
C CYS A 155 4.30 16.97 -0.90
N PHE A 156 4.84 16.80 -2.10
CA PHE A 156 4.33 15.85 -3.09
C PHE A 156 5.29 14.67 -3.14
N LYS A 157 4.77 13.46 -2.94
CA LYS A 157 5.55 12.23 -3.04
C LYS A 157 4.93 11.34 -4.11
N MET A 158 5.72 10.92 -5.09
CA MET A 158 5.29 10.05 -6.18
C MET A 158 6.10 8.75 -6.15
N ILE A 159 5.40 7.62 -6.20
CA ILE A 159 5.99 6.28 -6.02
C ILE A 159 5.48 5.36 -7.12
N ALA A 160 6.34 4.52 -7.69
CA ALA A 160 5.91 3.53 -8.66
C ALA A 160 5.05 2.49 -7.96
N LEU A 161 3.89 2.18 -8.54
CA LEU A 161 2.99 1.18 -7.97
C LEU A 161 3.61 -0.21 -8.08
N THR A 162 3.68 -0.88 -6.93
CA THR A 162 4.03 -2.30 -6.91
C THR A 162 2.96 -3.12 -7.64
N ARG A 163 3.33 -4.30 -8.13
CA ARG A 163 2.40 -5.28 -8.72
C ARG A 163 1.25 -5.58 -7.77
N LYS A 164 1.55 -5.76 -6.47
CA LYS A 164 0.57 -6.03 -5.43
C LYS A 164 -0.47 -4.91 -5.30
N VAL A 165 -0.03 -3.64 -5.30
CA VAL A 165 -0.95 -2.51 -5.21
C VAL A 165 -1.81 -2.36 -6.47
N ARG A 166 -1.22 -2.56 -7.67
CA ARG A 166 -2.00 -2.55 -8.93
C ARG A 166 -3.06 -3.64 -8.96
N GLN A 167 -2.69 -4.89 -8.69
CA GLN A 167 -3.63 -6.01 -8.59
C GLN A 167 -4.78 -5.70 -7.62
N LYS A 168 -4.48 -4.99 -6.54
CA LYS A 168 -5.49 -4.57 -5.57
C LYS A 168 -6.41 -3.48 -6.09
N ILE A 169 -5.88 -2.43 -6.71
CA ILE A 169 -6.70 -1.37 -7.32
C ILE A 169 -7.61 -2.00 -8.37
N ASP A 170 -7.05 -2.80 -9.27
CA ASP A 170 -7.79 -3.51 -10.32
C ASP A 170 -8.90 -4.39 -9.73
N PHE A 171 -8.60 -5.14 -8.68
CA PHE A 171 -9.58 -5.96 -7.98
C PHE A 171 -10.72 -5.13 -7.35
N LEU A 172 -10.41 -4.00 -6.72
CA LEU A 172 -11.41 -3.14 -6.08
C LEU A 172 -12.29 -2.41 -7.10
N GLU A 173 -11.73 -1.97 -8.23
CA GLU A 173 -12.49 -1.33 -9.31
C GLU A 173 -13.40 -2.34 -10.03
N ASN A 174 -12.94 -3.58 -10.16
CA ASN A 174 -13.66 -4.66 -10.84
C ASN A 174 -14.39 -5.60 -9.88
N LEU A 175 -14.63 -5.17 -8.64
CA LEU A 175 -15.24 -6.01 -7.61
C LEU A 175 -16.63 -6.54 -8.02
N LYS A 176 -17.36 -5.79 -8.87
CA LYS A 176 -18.65 -6.20 -9.46
C LYS A 176 -18.54 -7.47 -10.32
N GLU A 177 -17.39 -7.71 -10.94
CA GLU A 177 -17.13 -8.83 -11.84
C GLU A 177 -17.00 -10.15 -11.08
N GLN A 178 -16.86 -10.11 -9.76
CA GLN A 178 -16.88 -11.29 -8.89
C GLN A 178 -18.29 -11.86 -8.70
N LYS A 179 -19.35 -11.11 -9.04
CA LYS A 179 -20.75 -11.52 -8.83
C LYS A 179 -21.09 -12.91 -9.43
N PRO A 180 -20.67 -13.26 -10.66
CA PRO A 180 -20.94 -14.58 -11.23
C PRO A 180 -20.30 -15.70 -10.42
N ASN A 181 -19.10 -15.47 -9.87
CA ASN A 181 -18.31 -16.46 -9.13
C ASN A 181 -18.91 -16.80 -7.77
N ILE A 182 -19.71 -15.90 -7.18
CA ILE A 182 -20.34 -16.13 -5.88
C ILE A 182 -21.38 -17.26 -5.96
N GLN A 183 -21.24 -18.24 -5.07
CA GLN A 183 -22.01 -19.49 -5.02
C GLN A 183 -22.80 -19.59 -3.70
N PRO A 184 -24.07 -19.14 -3.66
CA PRO A 184 -24.94 -19.24 -2.48
C PRO A 184 -25.07 -20.66 -1.89
N GLU A 185 -24.99 -21.68 -2.72
CA GLU A 185 -25.03 -23.09 -2.33
C GLU A 185 -23.88 -23.50 -1.40
N ARG A 186 -22.79 -22.72 -1.35
CA ARG A 186 -21.62 -22.96 -0.49
C ARG A 186 -21.73 -22.30 0.88
N ILE A 187 -22.84 -21.63 1.21
CA ILE A 187 -23.08 -21.05 2.54
C ILE A 187 -22.83 -22.06 3.68
N PRO A 188 -23.28 -23.33 3.62
CA PRO A 188 -22.97 -24.30 4.66
C PRO A 188 -21.46 -24.52 4.90
N GLU A 189 -20.63 -24.41 3.85
CA GLU A 189 -19.16 -24.50 3.98
C GLU A 189 -18.58 -23.28 4.73
N ILE A 190 -19.19 -22.11 4.55
CA ILE A 190 -18.81 -20.88 5.25
C ILE A 190 -19.23 -20.97 6.71
N GLU A 191 -20.46 -21.41 6.99
CA GLU A 191 -20.97 -21.58 8.35
C GLU A 191 -20.16 -22.60 9.15
N ALA A 192 -19.69 -23.68 8.50
CA ALA A 192 -18.83 -24.68 9.11
C ALA A 192 -17.51 -24.09 9.66
N LEU A 193 -17.04 -22.93 9.17
CA LEU A 193 -15.85 -22.26 9.69
C LEU A 193 -16.01 -21.78 11.14
N LEU A 194 -17.23 -21.64 11.66
CA LEU A 194 -17.45 -21.33 13.08
C LEU A 194 -16.80 -22.37 14.00
N GLN A 195 -16.68 -23.62 13.56
CA GLN A 195 -16.02 -24.69 14.32
C GLN A 195 -14.49 -24.62 14.26
N HIS A 196 -13.94 -23.77 13.39
CA HIS A 196 -12.52 -23.66 13.07
C HIS A 196 -12.00 -22.22 13.25
N THR A 197 -12.61 -21.44 14.15
CA THR A 197 -12.12 -20.09 14.45
C THR A 197 -10.74 -20.14 15.13
N PRO A 198 -9.89 -19.11 14.95
CA PRO A 198 -8.60 -19.01 15.64
C PRO A 198 -8.71 -19.10 17.16
N VAL A 199 -9.82 -18.65 17.75
CA VAL A 199 -10.07 -18.71 19.21
C VAL A 199 -9.94 -20.13 19.77
N ALA A 200 -10.27 -21.17 18.99
CA ALA A 200 -10.09 -22.55 19.43
C ALA A 200 -8.61 -22.90 19.64
N ALA A 201 -7.72 -22.42 18.75
CA ALA A 201 -6.28 -22.57 18.90
C ALA A 201 -5.75 -21.72 20.07
N TRP A 202 -6.20 -20.47 20.20
CA TRP A 202 -5.82 -19.57 21.30
C TRP A 202 -6.19 -20.15 22.66
N ARG A 203 -7.38 -20.76 22.76
CA ARG A 203 -7.83 -21.46 23.96
C ARG A 203 -6.94 -22.66 24.31
N ARG A 204 -6.43 -23.39 23.32
CA ARG A 204 -5.46 -24.47 23.56
C ARG A 204 -4.14 -23.91 24.06
N ARG A 205 -3.61 -22.86 23.42
CA ARG A 205 -2.39 -22.17 23.86
C ARG A 205 -2.51 -21.66 25.31
N MET A 206 -3.63 -21.02 25.65
CA MET A 206 -3.96 -20.59 27.02
C MET A 206 -3.89 -21.76 28.04
N LYS A 207 -4.50 -22.91 27.71
CA LYS A 207 -4.46 -24.11 28.57
C LYS A 207 -3.06 -24.70 28.69
N SER A 208 -2.21 -24.50 27.69
CA SER A 208 -0.80 -24.91 27.68
C SER A 208 0.12 -23.92 28.41
N GLY A 209 -0.42 -22.88 29.05
CA GLY A 209 0.34 -21.94 29.86
C GLY A 209 0.70 -20.63 29.16
N ASP A 210 0.18 -20.39 27.95
CA ASP A 210 0.32 -19.11 27.26
C ASP A 210 -0.48 -18.02 28.01
N THR A 211 0.25 -17.07 28.60
CA THR A 211 -0.32 -15.98 29.39
C THR A 211 -0.82 -14.83 28.54
N GLN A 212 -0.59 -14.86 27.21
CA GLN A 212 -1.11 -13.88 26.26
C GLN A 212 -2.65 -13.85 26.25
N PHE A 213 -3.28 -15.00 26.48
CA PHE A 213 -4.72 -15.17 26.40
C PHE A 213 -5.36 -15.27 27.78
N THR A 214 -6.50 -14.62 27.94
CA THR A 214 -7.37 -14.76 29.12
C THR A 214 -8.76 -15.23 28.70
N SER A 215 -9.48 -15.90 29.60
CA SER A 215 -10.88 -16.30 29.35
C SER A 215 -11.76 -15.12 28.92
N GLU A 216 -11.51 -13.93 29.46
CA GLU A 216 -12.21 -12.70 29.08
C GLU A 216 -11.89 -12.27 27.64
N SER A 217 -10.60 -12.17 27.29
CA SER A 217 -10.18 -11.78 25.94
C SER A 217 -10.68 -12.75 24.87
N LEU A 218 -10.63 -14.07 25.14
CA LEU A 218 -11.13 -15.08 24.21
C LEU A 218 -12.64 -14.97 24.02
N LYS A 219 -13.40 -14.77 25.11
CA LYS A 219 -14.85 -14.57 25.06
C LYS A 219 -15.22 -13.29 24.30
N ALA A 220 -14.40 -12.25 24.39
CA ALA A 220 -14.60 -11.02 23.63
C ALA A 220 -14.24 -11.15 22.14
N ALA A 221 -13.31 -12.04 21.78
CA ALA A 221 -12.91 -12.28 20.39
C ALA A 221 -13.89 -13.18 19.62
N GLU A 222 -14.51 -14.18 20.26
CA GLU A 222 -15.46 -15.10 19.60
C GLU A 222 -16.56 -14.42 18.76
N PRO A 223 -17.32 -13.45 19.31
CA PRO A 223 -18.38 -12.81 18.53
C PRO A 223 -17.86 -12.07 17.30
N LEU A 224 -16.61 -11.59 17.30
CA LEU A 224 -16.04 -10.90 16.13
C LEU A 224 -15.92 -11.82 14.92
N PHE A 225 -15.53 -13.08 15.14
CA PHE A 225 -15.48 -14.08 14.07
C PHE A 225 -16.88 -14.52 13.65
N ALA A 226 -17.81 -14.65 14.59
CA ALA A 226 -19.18 -15.04 14.30
C ALA A 226 -19.94 -13.97 13.49
N ASP A 227 -19.86 -12.72 13.92
CA ASP A 227 -20.45 -11.57 13.23
C ASP A 227 -19.89 -11.41 11.80
N PHE A 228 -18.57 -11.65 11.64
CA PHE A 228 -17.94 -11.65 10.33
C PHE A 228 -18.52 -12.75 9.41
N LEU A 229 -18.59 -13.99 9.87
CA LEU A 229 -19.14 -15.09 9.07
C LEU A 229 -20.62 -14.87 8.75
N GLU A 230 -21.42 -14.38 9.70
CA GLU A 230 -22.83 -14.05 9.45
C GLU A 230 -22.96 -12.98 8.35
N ALA A 231 -22.12 -11.93 8.40
CA ALA A 231 -22.11 -10.89 7.38
C ALA A 231 -21.69 -11.42 6.01
N VAL A 232 -20.70 -12.31 5.95
CA VAL A 232 -20.27 -12.99 4.72
C VAL A 232 -21.40 -13.86 4.17
N CYS A 233 -22.02 -14.72 4.97
CA CYS A 233 -23.15 -15.56 4.53
C CYS A 233 -24.31 -14.72 3.98
N LYS A 234 -24.70 -13.65 4.67
CA LYS A 234 -25.74 -12.71 4.20
C LYS A 234 -25.38 -12.07 2.86
N ALA A 235 -24.11 -11.72 2.65
CA ALA A 235 -23.63 -11.11 1.41
C ALA A 235 -23.53 -12.14 0.27
N THR A 236 -23.11 -13.37 0.57
CA THR A 236 -23.06 -14.51 -0.35
C THR A 236 -24.46 -14.88 -0.85
N ALA A 237 -25.45 -14.97 0.05
CA ALA A 237 -26.84 -15.23 -0.31
C ALA A 237 -27.41 -14.19 -1.30
N ARG A 238 -26.94 -12.94 -1.19
CA ARG A 238 -27.35 -11.82 -2.07
C ARG A 238 -26.49 -11.70 -3.33
N LYS A 239 -25.49 -12.57 -3.51
CA LYS A 239 -24.45 -12.46 -4.55
C LYS A 239 -23.91 -11.03 -4.66
N ASN A 240 -23.53 -10.44 -3.52
CA ASN A 240 -23.09 -9.05 -3.44
C ASN A 240 -21.59 -8.96 -3.09
N PRO A 241 -20.70 -8.85 -4.09
CA PRO A 241 -19.27 -8.76 -3.86
C PRO A 241 -18.86 -7.62 -2.93
N LYS A 242 -19.46 -6.45 -3.11
CA LYS A 242 -19.15 -5.25 -2.31
C LYS A 242 -19.46 -5.46 -0.84
N SER A 243 -20.57 -6.16 -0.55
CA SER A 243 -20.92 -6.50 0.83
C SER A 243 -19.98 -7.53 1.45
N ILE A 244 -19.45 -8.50 0.68
CA ILE A 244 -18.43 -9.45 1.15
C ILE A 244 -17.14 -8.68 1.51
N TYR A 245 -16.66 -7.81 0.61
CA TYR A 245 -15.50 -6.96 0.88
C TYR A 245 -15.71 -6.07 2.12
N THR A 246 -16.89 -5.44 2.23
CA THR A 246 -17.25 -4.60 3.37
C THR A 246 -17.28 -5.39 4.69
N ALA A 247 -17.67 -6.67 4.66
CA ALA A 247 -17.64 -7.53 5.84
C ALA A 247 -16.20 -7.71 6.35
N VAL A 248 -15.24 -7.94 5.46
CA VAL A 248 -13.80 -8.00 5.81
C VAL A 248 -13.35 -6.67 6.42
N THR A 249 -13.60 -5.53 5.75
CA THR A 249 -13.22 -4.21 6.27
C THR A 249 -13.76 -3.95 7.68
N LYS A 250 -15.04 -4.27 7.92
CA LYS A 250 -15.67 -4.07 9.23
C LYS A 250 -15.06 -4.99 10.29
N ALA A 251 -14.82 -6.25 9.95
CA ALA A 251 -14.23 -7.21 10.85
C ALA A 251 -12.79 -6.83 11.21
N THR A 252 -11.95 -6.43 10.23
CA THR A 252 -10.59 -5.96 10.50
C THR A 252 -10.58 -4.74 11.43
N LYS A 253 -11.48 -3.77 11.21
CA LYS A 253 -11.61 -2.60 12.10
C LYS A 253 -12.09 -2.97 13.50
N ALA A 254 -12.97 -3.97 13.61
CA ALA A 254 -13.38 -4.51 14.90
C ALA A 254 -12.21 -5.16 15.65
N PHE A 255 -11.37 -5.93 14.94
CA PHE A 255 -10.13 -6.48 15.51
C PHE A 255 -9.10 -5.42 15.88
N ASN A 256 -8.94 -4.33 15.12
CA ASN A 256 -8.10 -3.21 15.54
C ASN A 256 -8.60 -2.60 16.86
N LYS A 257 -9.93 -2.45 17.02
CA LYS A 257 -10.51 -1.95 18.27
C LYS A 257 -10.30 -2.94 19.41
N PHE A 258 -10.48 -4.23 19.15
CA PHE A 258 -10.22 -5.30 20.10
C PHE A 258 -8.77 -5.30 20.58
N ALA A 259 -7.80 -5.24 19.66
CA ALA A 259 -6.37 -5.20 19.99
C ALA A 259 -6.01 -4.02 20.92
N ARG A 260 -6.58 -2.84 20.66
CA ARG A 260 -6.40 -1.68 21.56
C ARG A 260 -6.99 -1.88 22.95
N ASN A 261 -8.11 -2.59 23.05
CA ASN A 261 -8.80 -2.85 24.33
C ASN A 261 -8.19 -4.04 25.07
N HIS A 262 -7.47 -4.91 24.38
CA HIS A 262 -6.82 -6.10 24.91
C HIS A 262 -5.35 -6.15 24.46
N PRO A 263 -4.49 -5.25 24.99
CA PRO A 263 -3.09 -5.17 24.60
C PRO A 263 -2.36 -6.50 24.80
N GLY A 264 -1.48 -6.85 23.87
CA GLY A 264 -0.75 -8.12 23.91
C GLY A 264 -1.51 -9.30 23.33
N VAL A 265 -2.84 -9.23 23.15
CA VAL A 265 -3.60 -10.40 22.65
C VAL A 265 -3.39 -10.62 21.15
N ILE A 266 -3.26 -9.55 20.35
CA ILE A 266 -3.13 -9.62 18.88
C ILE A 266 -1.73 -9.19 18.46
N GLU A 267 -0.80 -10.15 18.49
CA GLU A 267 0.58 -9.99 18.02
C GLU A 267 0.75 -10.64 16.63
N THR A 268 1.98 -10.74 16.14
CA THR A 268 2.29 -11.21 14.77
C THR A 268 1.60 -12.52 14.39
N GLU A 269 1.51 -13.50 15.30
CA GLU A 269 0.89 -14.81 14.99
C GLU A 269 -0.64 -14.71 14.86
N GLU A 270 -1.31 -14.06 15.80
CA GLU A 270 -2.79 -13.94 15.80
C GLU A 270 -3.27 -13.10 14.63
N ARG A 271 -2.47 -12.09 14.29
CA ARG A 271 -2.60 -11.26 13.11
C ARG A 271 -2.69 -12.12 11.84
N GLU A 272 -1.73 -13.03 11.63
CA GLU A 272 -1.73 -13.95 10.49
C GLU A 272 -2.90 -14.95 10.55
N GLU A 273 -3.22 -15.49 11.72
CA GLU A 273 -4.35 -16.42 11.88
C GLU A 273 -5.70 -15.76 11.54
N ILE A 274 -5.90 -14.49 11.91
CA ILE A 274 -7.08 -13.70 11.52
C ILE A 274 -7.12 -13.50 10.00
N VAL A 275 -6.00 -13.10 9.39
CA VAL A 275 -5.91 -12.90 7.93
C VAL A 275 -6.25 -14.19 7.19
N ILE A 276 -5.64 -15.31 7.60
CA ILE A 276 -5.88 -16.63 7.01
C ILE A 276 -7.36 -16.98 7.12
N PHE A 277 -7.98 -16.78 8.30
CA PHE A 277 -9.40 -17.07 8.51
C PHE A 277 -10.31 -16.22 7.63
N PHE A 278 -10.06 -14.91 7.50
CA PHE A 278 -10.87 -14.03 6.65
C PHE A 278 -10.75 -14.40 5.18
N ASN A 279 -9.53 -14.62 4.69
CA ASN A 279 -9.30 -15.05 3.31
C ASN A 279 -9.96 -16.41 3.02
N GLN A 280 -9.91 -17.34 3.97
CA GLN A 280 -10.58 -18.63 3.88
C GLN A 280 -12.11 -18.53 3.78
N ALA A 281 -12.73 -17.65 4.56
CA ALA A 281 -14.17 -17.42 4.49
C ALA A 281 -14.57 -16.80 3.15
N VAL A 282 -13.83 -15.79 2.69
CA VAL A 282 -14.12 -15.11 1.42
C VAL A 282 -13.95 -16.06 0.23
N LYS A 283 -12.87 -16.85 0.17
CA LYS A 283 -12.67 -17.83 -0.92
C LYS A 283 -13.80 -18.86 -1.00
N ARG A 284 -14.37 -19.28 0.13
CA ARG A 284 -15.52 -20.21 0.16
C ARG A 284 -16.82 -19.61 -0.39
N THR A 285 -16.92 -18.29 -0.48
CA THR A 285 -18.03 -17.65 -1.21
C THR A 285 -17.99 -17.92 -2.71
N GLY A 286 -16.84 -18.36 -3.23
CA GLY A 286 -16.55 -18.44 -4.66
C GLY A 286 -15.81 -17.21 -5.20
N PHE A 287 -15.46 -16.22 -4.35
CA PHE A 287 -14.59 -15.10 -4.73
C PHE A 287 -13.29 -15.62 -5.35
N ASP A 288 -12.98 -15.13 -6.55
CA ASP A 288 -11.72 -15.42 -7.23
C ASP A 288 -10.67 -14.45 -6.70
N LEU A 289 -9.79 -14.98 -5.85
CA LEU A 289 -8.76 -14.24 -5.15
C LEU A 289 -7.43 -14.94 -5.36
N ASP A 290 -6.44 -14.18 -5.82
CA ASP A 290 -5.06 -14.63 -5.85
C ASP A 290 -4.67 -15.16 -4.45
N PRO A 291 -3.98 -16.31 -4.36
CA PRO A 291 -3.55 -16.87 -3.08
C PRO A 291 -2.79 -15.91 -2.18
N ALA A 292 -1.99 -15.01 -2.74
CA ALA A 292 -1.18 -14.03 -2.02
C ALA A 292 -1.93 -12.72 -1.71
N PHE A 293 -3.20 -12.59 -2.14
CA PHE A 293 -3.98 -11.39 -1.90
C PHE A 293 -4.50 -11.30 -0.47
N ASP A 294 -4.20 -10.19 0.20
CA ASP A 294 -4.65 -9.93 1.57
C ASP A 294 -5.68 -8.80 1.60
N LEU A 295 -6.96 -9.17 1.79
CA LEU A 295 -8.08 -8.24 1.83
C LEU A 295 -8.07 -7.34 3.08
N THR A 296 -7.25 -7.65 4.07
CA THR A 296 -7.22 -6.93 5.36
C THR A 296 -6.16 -5.83 5.37
N GLU A 297 -5.11 -5.93 4.54
CA GLU A 297 -3.87 -5.13 4.61
C GLU A 297 -4.08 -3.63 4.80
N GLU A 298 -4.94 -2.98 4.01
CA GLU A 298 -5.19 -1.54 4.14
C GLU A 298 -6.03 -1.13 5.36
N HIS A 299 -6.75 -2.07 5.94
CA HIS A 299 -7.64 -1.81 7.07
C HIS A 299 -6.97 -2.11 8.39
N ARG A 300 -5.79 -2.74 8.39
CA ARG A 300 -5.05 -3.09 9.60
C ARG A 300 -4.41 -1.84 10.20
N ALA A 301 -4.65 -1.66 11.49
CA ALA A 301 -4.10 -0.58 12.28
C ALA A 301 -3.76 -1.07 13.70
N TRP A 302 -3.41 -2.36 13.79
CA TRP A 302 -3.22 -3.12 15.03
C TRP A 302 -2.39 -2.35 16.05
#